data_AF-A0A4R0K702-F1
#
_entry.id   AF-A0A4R0K702-F1
#
_cell.length_a   1.000
_cell.length_b   1.000
_cell.length_c   1.000
_cell.angle_alpha   90.00
_cell.angle_beta   90.00
_cell.angle_gamma   90.00
#
_symmetry.space_group_name_H-M   'P 1'
#
loop_
_entity.id
_entity.type
_entity.pdbx_description
1 polymer ?
#
loop_
_entity_poly.entity_id
_entity_poly.type
_entity_poly.pdbx_seq_one_letter_code
_entity_poly.pdbx_strand_id
1 'polypeptide(L)'
;MSFRGAVRVLLPAVLLSAAVLPIGTTAQASTCSVPSLGTLTRADLPAGTSVVDCQATGRVLRVGNAGVEIPAPGHGVGVAAVSATGAEQVFQVSVSDDGRISYPQFTEHNADGAGITASPSACSDGAYSLTGTEWFGTKYKWYIGDGGMPGALSQSKAQAAFADVINNITGSYNDCGYTDQVSALSQYMGTTTYESDISSSTTCTERDGESTWDAGNLSTGVLAATCWWYQPSGQATNLTVEADVRYNTTDYNFTDSPSTCTSQYDVREVGTHEAGHVFGLGHVGSGHTNLTMYTSSGTCDTKERTLGKGDVLGLRALY
;
A
#
# COMPACT_ATOMS: atom_id res chain seq x y z
N MET A 1 20.23 -13.86 -103.32
CA MET A 1 20.35 -12.45 -102.92
C MET A 1 19.35 -12.16 -101.81
N SER A 2 19.82 -12.01 -100.57
CA SER A 2 19.39 -10.98 -99.61
C SER A 2 19.93 -11.36 -98.22
N PHE A 3 20.80 -10.51 -97.71
CA PHE A 3 21.41 -10.54 -96.38
C PHE A 3 20.43 -10.09 -95.29
N ARG A 4 20.73 -10.50 -94.04
CA ARG A 4 20.60 -9.79 -92.73
C ARG A 4 20.20 -10.82 -91.68
N GLY A 5 20.82 -10.95 -90.52
CA GLY A 5 21.78 -10.13 -89.78
C GLY A 5 21.57 -10.49 -88.31
N ALA A 6 22.57 -11.08 -87.67
CA ALA A 6 22.46 -11.56 -86.29
C ALA A 6 22.43 -10.39 -85.31
N VAL A 7 21.36 -10.28 -84.52
CA VAL A 7 21.24 -9.32 -83.42
C VAL A 7 21.79 -9.97 -82.15
N ARG A 8 22.94 -9.48 -81.67
CA ARG A 8 23.45 -9.78 -80.33
C ARG A 8 22.71 -8.89 -79.32
N VAL A 9 21.93 -9.50 -78.44
CA VAL A 9 21.34 -8.84 -77.27
C VAL A 9 22.38 -8.87 -76.14
N LEU A 10 22.87 -7.70 -75.76
CA LEU A 10 23.68 -7.50 -74.55
C LEU A 10 22.74 -7.48 -73.33
N LEU A 11 22.90 -8.46 -72.43
CA LEU A 11 22.29 -8.41 -71.10
C LEU A 11 23.05 -7.41 -70.21
N PRO A 12 22.38 -6.49 -69.51
CA PRO A 12 23.03 -5.69 -68.48
C PRO A 12 23.25 -6.56 -67.24
N ALA A 13 24.51 -6.63 -66.78
CA ALA A 13 24.86 -7.20 -65.49
C ALA A 13 24.37 -6.26 -64.38
N VAL A 14 23.32 -6.64 -63.66
CA VAL A 14 22.88 -5.97 -62.45
C VAL A 14 23.80 -6.42 -61.32
N LEU A 15 24.66 -5.52 -60.86
CA LEU A 15 25.44 -5.67 -59.63
C LEU A 15 24.47 -5.59 -58.43
N LEU A 16 24.14 -6.73 -57.84
CA LEU A 16 23.49 -6.79 -56.53
C LEU A 16 24.54 -6.44 -55.46
N SER A 17 24.54 -5.20 -54.99
CA SER A 17 25.24 -4.84 -53.75
C SER A 17 24.47 -5.42 -52.57
N ALA A 18 24.95 -6.53 -52.02
CA ALA A 18 24.49 -7.05 -50.75
C ALA A 18 24.91 -6.05 -49.65
N ALA A 19 23.95 -5.26 -49.16
CA ALA A 19 24.14 -4.47 -47.95
C ALA A 19 24.29 -5.45 -46.78
N VAL A 20 25.51 -5.58 -46.28
CA VAL A 20 25.77 -6.25 -45.00
C VAL A 20 25.20 -5.34 -43.92
N LEU A 21 23.98 -5.66 -43.48
CA LEU A 21 23.42 -5.04 -42.28
C LEU A 21 24.33 -5.43 -41.10
N PRO A 22 24.84 -4.47 -40.31
CA PRO A 22 25.54 -4.80 -39.09
C PRO A 22 24.56 -5.58 -38.21
N ILE A 23 24.93 -6.83 -37.90
CA ILE A 23 24.27 -7.62 -36.87
C ILE A 23 24.26 -6.74 -35.63
N GLY A 24 23.06 -6.36 -35.20
CA GLY A 24 22.86 -5.51 -34.04
C GLY A 24 23.70 -6.03 -32.89
N THR A 25 24.43 -5.12 -32.25
CA THR A 25 25.04 -5.34 -30.95
C THR A 25 24.04 -6.06 -30.06
N THR A 26 24.34 -7.30 -29.68
CA THR A 26 23.65 -7.98 -28.59
C THR A 26 23.66 -7.02 -27.41
N ALA A 27 22.50 -6.53 -27.00
CA ALA A 27 22.37 -5.80 -25.76
C ALA A 27 23.02 -6.67 -24.69
N GLN A 28 24.10 -6.17 -24.07
CA GLN A 28 24.66 -6.81 -22.89
C GLN A 28 23.50 -6.97 -21.91
N ALA A 29 23.19 -8.22 -21.55
CA ALA A 29 22.35 -8.47 -20.39
C ALA A 29 22.96 -7.65 -19.26
N SER A 30 22.24 -6.62 -18.81
CA SER A 30 22.65 -5.81 -17.67
C SER A 30 22.84 -6.79 -16.53
N THR A 31 24.08 -7.07 -16.13
CA THR A 31 24.37 -7.98 -15.04
C THR A 31 23.76 -7.36 -13.80
N CYS A 32 22.62 -7.89 -13.37
CA CYS A 32 21.93 -7.46 -12.18
C CYS A 32 22.89 -7.55 -10.99
N SER A 33 23.16 -6.42 -10.35
CA SER A 33 23.97 -6.36 -9.11
C SER A 33 23.12 -6.66 -7.87
N VAL A 34 21.91 -7.16 -8.05
CA VAL A 34 20.99 -7.52 -6.97
C VAL A 34 21.57 -8.75 -6.23
N PRO A 35 21.76 -8.70 -4.91
CA PRO A 35 22.24 -9.83 -4.13
C PRO A 35 21.40 -11.07 -4.36
N SER A 36 21.98 -12.25 -4.54
CA SER A 36 21.22 -13.47 -4.89
C SER A 36 20.42 -14.08 -3.73
N LEU A 37 20.70 -13.69 -2.49
CA LEU A 37 20.06 -14.22 -1.28
C LEU A 37 19.69 -13.09 -0.31
N GLY A 38 18.74 -13.38 0.58
CA GLY A 38 18.30 -12.47 1.64
C GLY A 38 17.32 -11.40 1.17
N THR A 39 16.93 -10.57 2.14
CA THR A 39 16.05 -9.42 1.96
C THR A 39 16.77 -8.30 1.22
N LEU A 40 16.06 -7.65 0.30
CA LEU A 40 16.56 -6.53 -0.48
C LEU A 40 16.26 -5.20 0.21
N THR A 41 17.12 -4.21 -0.02
CA THR A 41 16.88 -2.80 0.30
C THR A 41 16.66 -2.00 -0.99
N ARG A 42 16.19 -0.75 -0.86
CA ARG A 42 16.09 0.16 -2.02
C ARG A 42 17.44 0.42 -2.71
N ALA A 43 18.54 0.26 -1.98
CA ALA A 43 19.89 0.39 -2.53
C ALA A 43 20.28 -0.82 -3.38
N ASP A 44 19.85 -2.01 -2.97
CA ASP A 44 20.08 -3.26 -3.72
C ASP A 44 19.24 -3.34 -5.00
N LEU A 45 18.08 -2.67 -5.00
CA LEU A 45 17.14 -2.67 -6.12
C LEU A 45 16.70 -1.24 -6.49
N PRO A 46 17.57 -0.42 -7.11
CA PRO A 46 17.23 0.96 -7.47
C PRO A 46 16.01 1.06 -8.41
N ALA A 47 15.30 2.18 -8.37
CA ALA A 47 14.18 2.45 -9.28
C ALA A 47 14.61 2.31 -10.76
N GLY A 48 13.74 1.73 -11.57
CA GLY A 48 14.01 1.38 -12.96
C GLY A 48 14.66 0.01 -13.15
N THR A 49 15.07 -0.69 -12.09
CA THR A 49 15.64 -2.04 -12.21
C THR A 49 14.58 -3.05 -12.67
N SER A 50 14.95 -3.93 -13.60
CA SER A 50 14.08 -5.01 -14.10
C SER A 50 13.97 -6.12 -13.07
N VAL A 51 12.80 -6.29 -12.45
CA VAL A 51 12.57 -7.35 -11.46
C VAL A 51 12.51 -8.73 -12.10
N VAL A 52 12.26 -8.79 -13.40
CA VAL A 52 12.24 -10.04 -14.18
C VAL A 52 13.66 -10.48 -14.50
N ASP A 53 14.47 -9.59 -15.09
CA ASP A 53 15.85 -9.93 -15.47
C ASP A 53 16.73 -10.18 -14.24
N CYS A 54 16.42 -9.50 -13.12
CA CYS A 54 17.14 -9.64 -11.87
C CYS A 54 16.54 -10.69 -10.92
N GLN A 55 15.52 -11.44 -11.34
CA GLN A 55 14.85 -12.46 -10.53
C GLN A 55 14.45 -11.93 -9.14
N ALA A 56 13.89 -10.73 -9.11
CA ALA A 56 13.51 -10.01 -7.89
C ALA A 56 12.02 -10.14 -7.54
N THR A 57 11.16 -10.51 -8.50
CA THR A 57 9.74 -10.83 -8.20
C THR A 57 9.65 -11.94 -7.14
N GLY A 58 8.76 -11.77 -6.17
CA GLY A 58 8.59 -12.69 -5.05
C GLY A 58 9.65 -12.56 -3.94
N ARG A 59 10.64 -11.66 -4.11
CA ARG A 59 11.62 -11.40 -3.06
C ARG A 59 11.15 -10.28 -2.15
N VAL A 60 11.53 -10.36 -0.88
CA VAL A 60 11.19 -9.33 0.10
C VAL A 60 12.11 -8.12 -0.06
N LEU A 61 11.51 -6.95 -0.23
CA LEU A 61 12.13 -5.64 -0.08
C LEU A 61 11.75 -5.09 1.30
N ARG A 62 12.72 -4.58 2.07
CA ARG A 62 12.50 -4.07 3.43
C ARG A 62 12.97 -2.63 3.59
N VAL A 63 12.18 -1.86 4.32
CA VAL A 63 12.47 -0.48 4.73
C VAL A 63 12.16 -0.38 6.22
N GLY A 64 13.21 -0.21 7.04
CA GLY A 64 13.06 -0.26 8.50
C GLY A 64 12.47 -1.60 8.98
N ASN A 65 11.38 -1.52 9.73
CA ASN A 65 10.71 -2.68 10.31
C ASN A 65 9.57 -3.24 9.44
N ALA A 66 9.28 -2.64 8.28
CA ALA A 66 8.26 -3.10 7.35
C ALA A 66 8.86 -3.65 6.06
N GLY A 67 8.19 -4.62 5.45
CA GLY A 67 8.59 -5.23 4.18
C GLY A 67 7.43 -5.41 3.22
N VAL A 68 7.76 -5.62 1.95
CA VAL A 68 6.82 -6.08 0.95
C VAL A 68 7.48 -7.14 0.08
N GLU A 69 6.73 -8.15 -0.31
CA GLU A 69 7.10 -9.03 -1.41
C GLU A 69 6.98 -8.27 -2.74
N ILE A 70 8.05 -8.26 -3.54
CA ILE A 70 8.06 -7.53 -4.81
C ILE A 70 7.04 -8.18 -5.75
N PRO A 71 6.03 -7.43 -6.22
CA PRO A 71 4.93 -8.01 -6.96
C PRO A 71 5.33 -8.33 -8.41
N ALA A 72 4.46 -9.06 -9.11
CA ALA A 72 4.60 -9.28 -10.55
C ALA A 72 4.48 -7.96 -11.35
N PRO A 73 4.94 -7.93 -12.62
CA PRO A 73 4.68 -6.79 -13.50
C PRO A 73 3.20 -6.39 -13.55
N GLY A 74 2.94 -5.09 -13.64
CA GLY A 74 1.58 -4.51 -13.66
C GLY A 74 0.90 -4.40 -12.29
N HIS A 75 1.64 -4.63 -11.20
CA HIS A 75 1.10 -4.63 -9.85
C HIS A 75 1.92 -3.76 -8.90
N GLY A 76 1.29 -3.33 -7.83
CA GLY A 76 1.92 -2.66 -6.71
C GLY A 76 1.44 -3.20 -5.38
N VAL A 77 2.24 -2.95 -4.36
CA VAL A 77 1.93 -3.27 -2.96
C VAL A 77 2.47 -2.17 -2.07
N GLY A 78 1.71 -1.81 -1.06
CA GLY A 78 2.10 -0.88 -0.02
C GLY A 78 1.92 -1.48 1.37
N VAL A 79 2.71 -0.97 2.30
CA VAL A 79 2.66 -1.28 3.72
C VAL A 79 2.65 0.01 4.50
N ALA A 80 1.79 0.09 5.51
CA ALA A 80 1.78 1.12 6.52
C ALA A 80 1.59 0.44 7.88
N ALA A 81 2.18 1.02 8.92
CA ALA A 81 2.11 0.45 10.26
C ALA A 81 2.07 1.57 11.29
N VAL A 82 1.01 1.57 12.12
CA VAL A 82 0.92 2.47 13.26
C VAL A 82 1.87 2.02 14.36
N SER A 83 2.64 2.99 14.86
CA SER A 83 3.75 2.72 15.77
C SER A 83 3.37 2.95 17.24
N ALA A 84 3.88 2.08 18.12
CA ALA A 84 3.86 2.32 19.57
C ALA A 84 4.94 3.31 20.02
N THR A 85 5.93 3.61 19.17
CA THR A 85 7.16 4.33 19.52
C THR A 85 7.38 5.60 18.69
N GLY A 86 6.49 5.91 17.75
CA GLY A 86 6.63 7.04 16.83
C GLY A 86 7.49 6.75 15.59
N ALA A 87 7.89 5.51 15.36
CA ALA A 87 8.69 5.15 14.19
C ALA A 87 7.82 5.07 12.92
N GLU A 88 8.10 5.90 11.93
CA GLU A 88 7.41 5.86 10.64
C GLU A 88 7.79 4.58 9.86
N GLN A 89 6.78 3.83 9.45
CA GLN A 89 6.94 2.56 8.76
C GLN A 89 5.95 2.45 7.60
N VAL A 90 6.18 3.29 6.59
CA VAL A 90 5.27 3.36 5.44
C VAL A 90 6.05 3.44 4.13
N PHE A 91 5.70 2.59 3.17
CA PHE A 91 6.18 2.70 1.79
C PHE A 91 5.35 1.85 0.83
N GLN A 92 5.50 2.14 -0.47
CA GLN A 92 4.94 1.30 -1.52
C GLN A 92 5.94 1.05 -2.66
N VAL A 93 5.73 -0.06 -3.34
CA VAL A 93 6.44 -0.44 -4.56
C VAL A 93 5.43 -0.61 -5.68
N SER A 94 5.83 -0.26 -6.90
CA SER A 94 5.06 -0.54 -8.11
C SER A 94 5.99 -1.11 -9.17
N VAL A 95 5.56 -2.16 -9.85
CA VAL A 95 6.27 -2.75 -10.98
C VAL A 95 5.45 -2.49 -12.23
N SER A 96 6.03 -1.76 -13.18
CA SER A 96 5.39 -1.50 -14.48
C SER A 96 5.21 -2.78 -15.30
N ASP A 97 4.39 -2.71 -16.36
CA ASP A 97 4.14 -3.86 -17.24
C ASP A 97 5.42 -4.39 -17.92
N ASP A 98 6.42 -3.52 -18.14
CA ASP A 98 7.74 -3.91 -18.65
C ASP A 98 8.68 -4.45 -17.56
N GLY A 99 8.17 -4.67 -16.35
CA GLY A 99 8.88 -5.31 -15.24
C GLY A 99 9.84 -4.40 -14.50
N ARG A 100 9.71 -3.07 -14.57
CA ARG A 100 10.60 -2.14 -13.86
C ARG A 100 10.00 -1.67 -12.55
N ILE A 101 10.78 -1.78 -11.47
CA ILE A 101 10.35 -1.33 -10.15
C ILE A 101 10.42 0.19 -10.01
N SER A 102 9.49 0.75 -9.26
CA SER A 102 9.48 2.14 -8.80
C SER A 102 9.03 2.20 -7.33
N TYR A 103 9.28 3.36 -6.71
CA TYR A 103 8.92 3.65 -5.32
C TYR A 103 8.02 4.88 -5.31
N PRO A 104 6.72 4.75 -5.61
CA PRO A 104 5.81 5.90 -5.62
C PRO A 104 5.84 6.64 -4.28
N GLN A 105 5.85 7.96 -4.34
CA GLN A 105 5.79 8.82 -3.16
C GLN A 105 4.34 9.16 -2.85
N PHE A 106 4.08 9.48 -1.58
CA PHE A 106 2.75 9.84 -1.14
C PHE A 106 2.51 11.31 -1.48
N THR A 107 1.26 11.68 -1.74
CA THR A 107 0.89 13.06 -2.03
C THR A 107 0.50 13.76 -0.74
N GLU A 108 1.36 14.66 -0.28
CA GLU A 108 1.20 15.35 0.99
C GLU A 108 0.59 16.74 0.83
N HIS A 109 -0.34 17.07 1.74
CA HIS A 109 -1.01 18.36 1.83
C HIS A 109 -0.88 18.90 3.24
N ASN A 110 0.12 19.76 3.48
CA ASN A 110 0.47 20.27 4.80
C ASN A 110 0.75 19.17 5.85
N ALA A 111 1.15 17.96 5.42
CA ALA A 111 1.38 16.80 6.28
C ALA A 111 2.77 16.78 6.94
N ASP A 112 3.69 17.59 6.43
CA ASP A 112 5.00 17.82 7.00
C ASP A 112 4.90 18.66 8.28
N GLY A 113 5.17 18.04 9.43
CA GLY A 113 5.13 18.70 10.74
C GLY A 113 6.30 19.67 11.02
N ALA A 114 7.16 19.93 10.03
CA ALA A 114 8.37 20.72 10.20
C ALA A 114 8.05 22.18 10.58
N GLY A 115 8.42 22.58 11.79
CA GLY A 115 8.23 23.96 12.28
C GLY A 115 6.90 24.23 12.99
N ILE A 116 6.08 23.21 13.21
CA ILE A 116 4.88 23.31 14.06
C ILE A 116 5.30 23.25 15.54
N THR A 117 4.96 24.29 16.32
CA THR A 117 5.31 24.38 17.75
C THR A 117 4.39 23.55 18.65
N ALA A 118 3.15 23.32 18.21
CA ALA A 118 2.17 22.46 18.85
C ALA A 118 1.12 21.99 17.82
N SER A 119 0.73 20.72 17.87
CA SER A 119 -0.26 20.16 16.96
C SER A 119 -1.61 20.90 17.08
N PRO A 120 -2.23 21.33 15.96
CA PRO A 120 -3.58 21.89 15.99
C PRO A 120 -4.59 20.86 16.51
N SER A 121 -5.78 21.32 16.91
CA SER A 121 -6.87 20.39 17.22
C SER A 121 -7.31 19.65 15.95
N ALA A 122 -7.84 18.42 16.10
CA ALA A 122 -8.28 17.58 14.99
C ALA A 122 -9.17 18.34 13.98
N CYS A 123 -10.07 19.21 14.46
CA CYS A 123 -11.00 19.96 13.60
C CYS A 123 -10.41 21.25 12.98
N SER A 124 -9.24 21.68 13.44
CA SER A 124 -8.52 22.82 12.86
C SER A 124 -7.40 22.38 11.93
N ASP A 125 -6.92 21.15 12.10
CA ASP A 125 -5.83 20.57 11.33
C ASP A 125 -6.31 20.06 9.97
N GLY A 126 -5.80 20.66 8.89
CA GLY A 126 -6.16 20.30 7.51
C GLY A 126 -5.13 19.41 6.83
N ALA A 127 -4.15 18.90 7.56
CA ALA A 127 -3.07 18.09 7.02
C ALA A 127 -3.54 16.70 6.58
N TYR A 128 -3.13 16.23 5.42
CA TYR A 128 -3.36 14.85 5.00
C TYR A 128 -2.33 14.37 3.98
N SER A 129 -2.21 13.05 3.85
CA SER A 129 -1.36 12.40 2.86
C SER A 129 -2.17 11.34 2.12
N LEU A 130 -1.86 11.09 0.86
CA LEU A 130 -2.55 10.11 0.00
C LEU A 130 -1.55 9.12 -0.60
N THR A 131 -1.88 7.83 -0.53
CA THR A 131 -1.12 6.72 -1.15
C THR A 131 -1.20 6.74 -2.69
N GLY A 132 -2.18 7.47 -3.24
CA GLY A 132 -2.50 7.46 -4.66
C GLY A 132 -3.22 6.19 -5.11
N THR A 133 -3.91 5.49 -4.19
CA THR A 133 -4.69 4.28 -4.47
C THR A 133 -6.11 4.43 -3.91
N GLU A 134 -7.11 3.85 -4.60
CA GLU A 134 -8.50 3.88 -4.14
C GLU A 134 -9.36 2.73 -4.70
N TRP A 135 -10.53 2.52 -4.10
CA TRP A 135 -11.54 1.56 -4.55
C TRP A 135 -12.47 2.18 -5.62
N PHE A 136 -12.09 2.13 -6.90
CA PHE A 136 -12.87 2.75 -7.99
C PHE A 136 -14.27 2.15 -8.19
N GLY A 137 -15.31 2.78 -7.64
CA GLY A 137 -16.70 2.36 -7.85
C GLY A 137 -16.98 0.91 -7.42
N THR A 138 -16.03 0.30 -6.69
CA THR A 138 -16.11 -1.03 -6.11
C THR A 138 -16.21 -0.89 -4.60
N LYS A 139 -16.61 -1.97 -3.95
CA LYS A 139 -16.68 -2.02 -2.49
C LYS A 139 -15.43 -2.70 -1.97
N TYR A 140 -14.90 -2.17 -0.87
CA TYR A 140 -14.01 -2.94 -0.01
C TYR A 140 -14.77 -4.11 0.61
N LYS A 141 -14.57 -5.31 0.06
CA LYS A 141 -15.15 -6.55 0.57
C LYS A 141 -14.19 -7.14 1.57
N TRP A 142 -14.60 -7.30 2.82
CA TRP A 142 -13.68 -7.69 3.88
C TRP A 142 -14.19 -8.84 4.73
N TYR A 143 -13.25 -9.60 5.27
CA TYR A 143 -13.45 -10.76 6.12
C TYR A 143 -12.76 -10.57 7.47
N ILE A 144 -13.09 -11.46 8.40
CA ILE A 144 -12.38 -11.60 9.68
C ILE A 144 -11.76 -12.98 9.72
N GLY A 145 -10.46 -13.05 10.04
CA GLY A 145 -9.76 -14.32 10.25
C GLY A 145 -10.36 -15.15 11.38
N ASP A 146 -10.08 -16.45 11.43
CA ASP A 146 -10.66 -17.34 12.44
C ASP A 146 -9.85 -17.42 13.74
N GLY A 147 -8.68 -16.76 13.76
CA GLY A 147 -7.80 -16.62 14.92
C GLY A 147 -8.34 -15.81 16.10
N GLY A 148 -7.46 -15.60 17.08
CA GLY A 148 -7.74 -14.74 18.23
C GLY A 148 -7.86 -13.28 17.81
N MET A 149 -8.76 -12.52 18.45
CA MET A 149 -9.02 -11.12 18.11
C MET A 149 -8.37 -10.17 19.12
N PRO A 150 -8.05 -8.92 18.74
CA PRO A 150 -7.48 -7.94 19.65
C PRO A 150 -8.40 -7.72 20.86
N GLY A 151 -7.79 -7.68 22.05
CA GLY A 151 -8.50 -7.52 23.32
C GLY A 151 -9.34 -8.74 23.74
N ALA A 152 -9.02 -9.92 23.20
CA ALA A 152 -9.76 -11.16 23.42
C ALA A 152 -11.26 -11.01 23.13
N LEU A 153 -11.60 -10.16 22.14
CA LEU A 153 -12.96 -10.01 21.68
C LEU A 153 -13.47 -11.34 21.09
N SER A 154 -14.76 -11.62 21.27
CA SER A 154 -15.40 -12.64 20.45
C SER A 154 -15.42 -12.15 19.00
N GLN A 155 -15.43 -13.07 18.02
CA GLN A 155 -15.52 -12.70 16.60
C GLN A 155 -16.69 -11.75 16.32
N SER A 156 -17.84 -11.93 16.97
CA SER A 156 -18.99 -11.03 16.84
C SER A 156 -18.72 -9.60 17.35
N LYS A 157 -17.92 -9.45 18.41
CA LYS A 157 -17.57 -8.12 18.94
C LYS A 157 -16.46 -7.48 18.10
N ALA A 158 -15.48 -8.27 17.64
CA ALA A 158 -14.49 -7.81 16.68
C ALA A 158 -15.16 -7.34 15.38
N GLN A 159 -16.12 -8.10 14.86
CA GLN A 159 -16.94 -7.73 13.70
C GLN A 159 -17.67 -6.40 13.89
N ALA A 160 -18.28 -6.19 15.05
CA ALA A 160 -18.92 -4.91 15.36
C ALA A 160 -17.90 -3.76 15.44
N ALA A 161 -16.75 -3.98 16.07
CA ALA A 161 -15.69 -2.97 16.18
C ALA A 161 -15.09 -2.63 14.80
N PHE A 162 -14.76 -3.62 13.99
CA PHE A 162 -14.20 -3.43 12.65
C PHE A 162 -15.20 -2.79 11.68
N ALA A 163 -16.47 -3.16 11.77
CA ALA A 163 -17.52 -2.49 11.00
C ALA A 163 -17.65 -1.01 11.39
N ASP A 164 -17.55 -0.68 12.69
CA ASP A 164 -17.62 0.69 13.19
C ASP A 164 -16.45 1.54 12.67
N VAL A 165 -15.20 1.05 12.76
CA VAL A 165 -14.03 1.79 12.26
C VAL A 165 -14.00 1.94 10.74
N ILE A 166 -14.49 0.95 9.99
CA ILE A 166 -14.66 1.06 8.53
C ILE A 166 -15.79 2.05 8.19
N ASN A 167 -16.84 2.12 9.01
CA ASN A 167 -17.90 3.11 8.87
C ASN A 167 -17.42 4.53 9.18
N ASN A 168 -16.44 4.70 10.06
CA ASN A 168 -15.81 6.02 10.25
C ASN A 168 -15.24 6.56 8.95
N ILE A 169 -14.63 5.69 8.14
CA ILE A 169 -14.10 6.04 6.82
C ILE A 169 -15.22 6.24 5.81
N THR A 170 -16.01 5.19 5.57
CA THR A 170 -17.00 5.15 4.48
C THR A 170 -18.21 6.07 4.71
N GLY A 171 -18.52 6.41 5.96
CA GLY A 171 -19.54 7.40 6.33
C GLY A 171 -18.97 8.74 6.78
N SER A 172 -17.65 8.95 6.65
CA SER A 172 -16.95 10.17 7.04
C SER A 172 -17.28 10.64 8.47
N TYR A 173 -17.37 9.71 9.45
CA TYR A 173 -17.77 10.04 10.81
C TYR A 173 -16.71 10.89 11.52
N ASN A 174 -17.09 12.09 11.95
CA ASN A 174 -16.18 13.09 12.50
C ASN A 174 -16.87 13.94 13.56
N ASP A 175 -16.10 14.39 14.55
CA ASP A 175 -16.58 15.32 15.59
C ASP A 175 -16.48 16.80 15.17
N CYS A 176 -16.11 17.05 13.92
CA CYS A 176 -15.80 18.36 13.38
C CYS A 176 -16.97 19.03 12.63
N GLY A 177 -18.10 18.34 12.53
CA GLY A 177 -19.33 18.84 11.90
C GLY A 177 -19.32 18.81 10.37
N TYR A 178 -18.37 18.11 9.74
CA TYR A 178 -18.40 17.89 8.30
C TYR A 178 -19.49 16.88 7.95
N THR A 179 -20.28 17.18 6.92
CA THR A 179 -21.24 16.23 6.35
C THR A 179 -20.53 15.15 5.56
N ASP A 180 -21.12 13.97 5.49
CA ASP A 180 -20.64 12.93 4.60
C ASP A 180 -20.73 13.36 3.12
N GLN A 181 -19.61 13.24 2.42
CA GLN A 181 -19.45 13.46 0.99
C GLN A 181 -18.56 12.38 0.37
N VAL A 182 -18.21 11.34 1.14
CA VAL A 182 -17.27 10.30 0.74
C VAL A 182 -18.07 9.21 0.03
N SER A 183 -17.72 8.91 -1.21
CA SER A 183 -18.38 7.87 -2.00
C SER A 183 -17.84 6.45 -1.77
N ALA A 184 -16.89 6.28 -0.85
CA ALA A 184 -16.31 4.99 -0.50
C ALA A 184 -17.35 4.00 0.05
N LEU A 185 -17.23 2.74 -0.33
CA LEU A 185 -18.17 1.69 0.07
C LEU A 185 -17.43 0.49 0.65
N SER A 186 -18.04 -0.18 1.62
CA SER A 186 -17.57 -1.45 2.16
C SER A 186 -18.67 -2.50 2.21
N GLN A 187 -18.28 -3.77 2.35
CA GLN A 187 -19.17 -4.89 2.57
C GLN A 187 -18.47 -5.96 3.41
N TYR A 188 -19.02 -6.26 4.59
CA TYR A 188 -18.60 -7.42 5.35
C TYR A 188 -19.06 -8.71 4.67
N MET A 189 -18.14 -9.64 4.47
CA MET A 189 -18.38 -10.88 3.73
C MET A 189 -18.51 -12.11 4.64
N GLY A 190 -18.04 -12.01 5.88
CA GLY A 190 -18.12 -13.09 6.88
C GLY A 190 -16.78 -13.37 7.56
N THR A 191 -16.72 -14.49 8.24
CA THR A 191 -15.48 -15.05 8.78
C THR A 191 -14.82 -15.93 7.72
N THR A 192 -13.50 -16.01 7.72
CA THR A 192 -12.72 -16.85 6.81
C THR A 192 -11.64 -17.61 7.57
N THR A 193 -11.15 -18.71 6.98
CA THR A 193 -9.97 -19.45 7.49
C THR A 193 -8.65 -18.87 6.98
N TYR A 194 -8.74 -17.94 6.03
CA TYR A 194 -7.61 -17.14 5.60
C TYR A 194 -7.29 -16.10 6.69
N GLU A 195 -6.05 -15.70 6.74
CA GLU A 195 -5.54 -14.69 7.66
C GLU A 195 -4.82 -13.67 6.79
N SER A 196 -4.66 -12.44 7.28
CA SER A 196 -3.97 -11.40 6.53
C SER A 196 -2.59 -11.85 6.05
N ASP A 197 -2.25 -11.43 4.83
CA ASP A 197 -0.98 -11.67 4.15
C ASP A 197 0.13 -10.75 4.71
N ILE A 198 0.29 -10.75 6.04
CA ILE A 198 1.21 -9.91 6.79
C ILE A 198 2.09 -10.77 7.71
N SER A 199 3.28 -11.17 7.29
CA SER A 199 4.13 -12.01 8.13
C SER A 199 4.45 -11.40 9.51
N SER A 200 4.93 -12.21 10.45
CA SER A 200 5.36 -11.77 11.78
C SER A 200 6.49 -10.74 11.80
N SER A 201 7.11 -10.47 10.65
CA SER A 201 8.10 -9.41 10.49
C SER A 201 7.48 -8.10 10.00
N THR A 202 6.15 -7.98 9.91
CA THR A 202 5.46 -6.87 9.24
C THR A 202 5.85 -6.79 7.76
N THR A 203 5.77 -7.93 7.05
CA THR A 203 6.00 -7.98 5.60
C THR A 203 4.70 -8.34 4.90
N CYS A 204 4.23 -7.52 3.95
CA CYS A 204 3.16 -7.91 3.04
C CYS A 204 3.65 -9.05 2.15
N THR A 205 3.03 -10.22 2.25
CA THR A 205 3.35 -11.41 1.46
C THR A 205 2.58 -11.44 0.14
N GLU A 206 2.74 -12.51 -0.64
CA GLU A 206 1.84 -12.82 -1.74
C GLU A 206 0.38 -12.74 -1.28
N ARG A 207 -0.44 -12.01 -2.03
CA ARG A 207 -1.87 -11.80 -1.77
C ARG A 207 -2.71 -13.01 -2.14
N ASP A 208 -3.74 -13.31 -1.35
CA ASP A 208 -4.62 -14.46 -1.56
C ASP A 208 -5.95 -14.13 -2.25
N GLY A 209 -6.31 -12.84 -2.37
CA GLY A 209 -7.58 -12.39 -2.94
C GLY A 209 -8.65 -12.05 -1.90
N GLU A 210 -8.37 -12.20 -0.62
CA GLU A 210 -9.28 -11.96 0.52
C GLU A 210 -8.74 -10.85 1.43
N SER A 211 -9.39 -9.69 1.37
CA SER A 211 -9.12 -8.61 2.31
C SER A 211 -9.52 -8.98 3.74
N THR A 212 -8.54 -9.26 4.60
CA THR A 212 -8.76 -9.90 5.89
C THR A 212 -8.27 -9.05 7.06
N TRP A 213 -9.13 -8.93 8.07
CA TRP A 213 -8.81 -8.31 9.36
C TRP A 213 -8.58 -9.38 10.41
N ASP A 214 -7.43 -9.33 11.08
CA ASP A 214 -7.09 -10.32 12.10
C ASP A 214 -6.18 -9.78 13.22
N ALA A 215 -5.68 -10.71 14.03
CA ALA A 215 -4.64 -10.46 15.00
C ALA A 215 -3.54 -11.53 14.93
N GLY A 216 -2.30 -11.10 15.13
CA GLY A 216 -1.13 -11.97 15.09
C GLY A 216 0.11 -11.31 15.67
N ASN A 217 1.27 -11.88 15.36
CA ASN A 217 2.55 -11.25 15.67
C ASN A 217 2.93 -10.25 14.56
N LEU A 218 3.60 -9.16 14.92
CA LEU A 218 4.24 -8.22 13.99
C LEU A 218 5.63 -7.85 14.54
N SER A 219 6.40 -7.07 13.79
CA SER A 219 7.68 -6.55 14.28
C SER A 219 7.49 -5.73 15.56
N THR A 220 8.45 -5.83 16.49
CA THR A 220 8.45 -5.02 17.71
C THR A 220 8.34 -3.53 17.40
N GLY A 221 7.48 -2.83 18.15
CA GLY A 221 7.20 -1.40 17.95
C GLY A 221 6.05 -1.11 16.98
N VAL A 222 5.48 -2.14 16.34
CA VAL A 222 4.30 -2.06 15.46
C VAL A 222 3.06 -2.50 16.22
N LEU A 223 2.05 -1.62 16.32
CA LEU A 223 0.78 -1.92 16.97
C LEU A 223 -0.18 -2.65 16.03
N ALA A 224 -0.28 -2.16 14.80
CA ALA A 224 -1.02 -2.79 13.73
C ALA A 224 -0.36 -2.41 12.40
N ALA A 225 -0.70 -3.15 11.36
CA ALA A 225 -0.23 -2.85 10.01
C ALA A 225 -1.34 -3.10 8.99
N THR A 226 -1.33 -2.28 7.96
CA THR A 226 -2.14 -2.43 6.77
C THR A 226 -1.25 -2.73 5.57
N CYS A 227 -1.60 -3.79 4.85
CA CYS A 227 -1.06 -4.07 3.52
C CYS A 227 -2.14 -3.81 2.49
N TRP A 228 -1.79 -3.20 1.37
CA TRP A 228 -2.72 -3.02 0.25
C TRP A 228 -2.03 -3.33 -1.06
N TRP A 229 -2.76 -3.99 -1.95
CA TRP A 229 -2.30 -4.31 -3.29
C TRP A 229 -3.13 -3.52 -4.30
N TYR A 230 -2.46 -3.08 -5.36
CA TYR A 230 -3.07 -2.22 -6.36
C TYR A 230 -2.55 -2.52 -7.77
N GLN A 231 -3.29 -2.03 -8.76
CA GLN A 231 -2.94 -2.10 -10.18
C GLN A 231 -3.07 -0.72 -10.82
N PRO A 232 -2.26 -0.40 -11.84
CA PRO A 232 -2.47 0.79 -12.66
C PRO A 232 -3.89 0.81 -13.22
N SER A 233 -4.60 1.92 -13.03
CA SER A 233 -5.97 2.10 -13.54
C SER A 233 -6.03 2.90 -14.85
N GLY A 234 -4.93 3.59 -15.20
CA GLY A 234 -4.92 4.61 -16.24
C GLY A 234 -5.58 5.94 -15.85
N GLN A 235 -5.99 6.09 -14.58
CA GLN A 235 -6.58 7.31 -14.02
C GLN A 235 -5.56 8.05 -13.13
N ALA A 236 -6.02 9.07 -12.39
CA ALA A 236 -5.16 9.86 -11.49
C ALA A 236 -4.62 9.03 -10.30
N THR A 237 -5.39 8.05 -9.86
CA THR A 237 -5.14 7.12 -8.74
C THR A 237 -5.04 5.69 -9.27
N ASN A 238 -4.35 4.80 -8.58
CA ASN A 238 -4.32 3.37 -8.89
C ASN A 238 -5.51 2.64 -8.26
N LEU A 239 -5.91 1.51 -8.85
CA LEU A 239 -7.01 0.71 -8.34
C LEU A 239 -6.50 -0.18 -7.21
N THR A 240 -6.99 0.05 -5.98
CA THR A 240 -6.83 -0.92 -4.89
C THR A 240 -7.69 -2.13 -5.19
N VAL A 241 -7.09 -3.31 -5.06
CA VAL A 241 -7.72 -4.60 -5.37
C VAL A 241 -7.85 -5.50 -4.16
N GLU A 242 -7.09 -5.22 -3.10
CA GLU A 242 -7.05 -5.99 -1.86
C GLU A 242 -6.40 -5.17 -0.76
N ALA A 243 -6.89 -5.28 0.48
CA ALA A 243 -6.23 -4.69 1.64
C ALA A 243 -6.51 -5.47 2.92
N ASP A 244 -5.44 -5.69 3.68
CA ASP A 244 -5.40 -6.52 4.88
C ASP A 244 -4.97 -5.72 6.09
N VAL A 245 -5.46 -6.11 7.26
CA VAL A 245 -5.13 -5.46 8.53
C VAL A 245 -4.81 -6.51 9.59
N ARG A 246 -3.65 -6.37 10.25
CA ARG A 246 -3.24 -7.22 11.39
C ARG A 246 -2.96 -6.39 12.62
N TYR A 247 -3.54 -6.78 13.75
CA TYR A 247 -3.21 -6.23 15.07
C TYR A 247 -2.12 -7.06 15.75
N ASN A 248 -1.11 -6.43 16.33
CA ASN A 248 -0.03 -7.09 17.05
C ASN A 248 -0.43 -7.49 18.48
N THR A 249 -1.20 -8.58 18.59
CA THR A 249 -1.65 -9.12 19.88
C THR A 249 -0.60 -9.96 20.61
N THR A 250 0.55 -10.18 19.97
CA THR A 250 1.69 -10.87 20.60
C THR A 250 2.43 -9.93 21.57
N ASP A 251 2.65 -8.68 21.15
CA ASP A 251 3.43 -7.71 21.92
C ASP A 251 2.57 -6.75 22.75
N TYR A 252 1.31 -6.53 22.37
CA TYR A 252 0.47 -5.48 22.95
C TYR A 252 -0.90 -5.99 23.39
N ASN A 253 -1.38 -5.43 24.50
CA ASN A 253 -2.74 -5.64 24.98
C ASN A 253 -3.67 -4.58 24.39
N PHE A 254 -4.86 -5.00 23.97
CA PHE A 254 -5.88 -4.11 23.43
C PHE A 254 -7.15 -4.15 24.28
N THR A 255 -7.93 -3.08 24.22
CA THR A 255 -9.25 -2.98 24.86
C THR A 255 -10.27 -2.36 23.91
N ASP A 256 -11.51 -2.82 24.00
CA ASP A 256 -12.66 -2.15 23.37
C ASP A 256 -13.45 -1.27 24.36
N SER A 257 -13.01 -1.24 25.62
CA SER A 257 -13.62 -0.53 26.74
C SER A 257 -12.60 0.39 27.42
N PRO A 258 -12.29 1.54 26.80
CA PRO A 258 -11.17 2.38 27.22
C PRO A 258 -11.43 3.14 28.54
N SER A 259 -12.67 3.23 29.01
CA SER A 259 -13.02 3.94 30.26
C SER A 259 -12.36 3.37 31.52
N THR A 260 -11.95 2.09 31.49
CA THR A 260 -11.21 1.42 32.58
C THR A 260 -9.82 0.98 32.11
N CYS A 261 -9.29 1.60 31.06
CA CYS A 261 -8.03 1.21 30.45
C CYS A 261 -6.84 1.40 31.39
N THR A 262 -5.88 0.50 31.30
CA THR A 262 -4.57 0.61 31.93
C THR A 262 -3.56 -0.04 30.99
N SER A 263 -2.67 0.76 30.40
CA SER A 263 -1.60 0.31 29.50
C SER A 263 -2.08 -0.61 28.35
N GLN A 264 -3.27 -0.32 27.80
CA GLN A 264 -3.85 -1.04 26.67
C GLN A 264 -4.09 -0.05 25.52
N TYR A 265 -4.00 -0.53 24.29
CA TYR A 265 -4.37 0.25 23.11
C TYR A 265 -5.83 0.06 22.79
N ASP A 266 -6.48 1.09 22.27
CA ASP A 266 -7.89 1.02 21.94
C ASP A 266 -8.09 0.37 20.56
N VAL A 267 -8.94 -0.66 20.48
CA VAL A 267 -9.19 -1.40 19.23
C VAL A 267 -9.77 -0.48 18.16
N ARG A 268 -10.66 0.44 18.53
CA ARG A 268 -11.34 1.31 17.56
C ARG A 268 -10.46 2.48 17.10
N GLU A 269 -9.64 3.02 17.99
CA GLU A 269 -8.63 4.02 17.66
C GLU A 269 -7.67 3.46 16.58
N VAL A 270 -6.96 2.39 16.91
CA VAL A 270 -6.01 1.73 16.00
C VAL A 270 -6.71 1.27 14.72
N GLY A 271 -7.92 0.70 14.84
CA GLY A 271 -8.68 0.26 13.68
C GLY A 271 -9.12 1.38 12.74
N THR A 272 -9.42 2.57 13.25
CA THR A 272 -9.80 3.70 12.39
C THR A 272 -8.58 4.21 11.62
N HIS A 273 -7.40 4.23 12.25
CA HIS A 273 -6.14 4.52 11.59
C HIS A 273 -5.84 3.53 10.45
N GLU A 274 -5.87 2.24 10.74
CA GLU A 274 -5.60 1.20 9.73
C GLU A 274 -6.67 1.19 8.61
N ALA A 275 -7.93 1.44 8.95
CA ALA A 275 -8.98 1.63 7.94
C ALA A 275 -8.68 2.85 7.03
N GLY A 276 -8.05 3.91 7.53
CA GLY A 276 -7.61 5.02 6.69
C GLY A 276 -6.65 4.56 5.58
N HIS A 277 -5.69 3.70 5.90
CA HIS A 277 -4.78 3.11 4.92
C HIS A 277 -5.49 2.21 3.90
N VAL A 278 -6.45 1.39 4.35
CA VAL A 278 -7.29 0.55 3.47
C VAL A 278 -7.97 1.39 2.38
N PHE A 279 -8.36 2.63 2.69
CA PHE A 279 -9.03 3.54 1.76
C PHE A 279 -8.11 4.58 1.13
N GLY A 280 -6.80 4.46 1.30
CA GLY A 280 -5.81 5.21 0.53
C GLY A 280 -5.22 6.44 1.22
N LEU A 281 -5.54 6.68 2.49
CA LEU A 281 -4.87 7.72 3.29
C LEU A 281 -3.46 7.28 3.69
N GLY A 282 -2.53 8.23 3.69
CA GLY A 282 -1.17 8.07 4.21
C GLY A 282 -1.01 8.71 5.59
N HIS A 283 0.13 8.47 6.24
CA HIS A 283 0.46 9.09 7.52
C HIS A 283 0.58 10.62 7.42
N VAL A 284 0.35 11.30 8.55
CA VAL A 284 0.80 12.68 8.80
C VAL A 284 1.88 12.71 9.87
N GLY A 285 2.77 13.72 9.79
CA GLY A 285 3.96 13.82 10.64
C GLY A 285 3.69 14.29 12.08
N SER A 286 4.77 14.45 12.86
CA SER A 286 4.77 14.79 14.29
C SER A 286 4.15 16.14 14.68
N GLY A 287 3.80 16.99 13.71
CA GLY A 287 3.07 18.23 13.94
C GLY A 287 1.54 18.07 13.94
N HIS A 288 1.03 16.85 13.76
CA HIS A 288 -0.37 16.55 13.50
C HIS A 288 -0.94 15.46 14.42
N THR A 289 -0.44 15.40 15.66
CA THR A 289 -0.68 14.29 16.62
C THR A 289 -2.13 14.10 17.08
N ASN A 290 -3.06 14.92 16.60
CA ASN A 290 -4.49 14.84 16.91
C ASN A 290 -5.33 14.37 15.72
N LEU A 291 -4.72 14.15 14.54
CA LEU A 291 -5.39 13.58 13.38
C LEU A 291 -5.36 12.05 13.46
N THR A 292 -6.37 11.42 12.87
CA THR A 292 -6.50 9.95 12.84
C THR A 292 -5.28 9.31 12.20
N MET A 293 -4.77 9.89 11.11
CA MET A 293 -3.63 9.34 10.37
C MET A 293 -2.26 9.70 10.96
N TYR A 294 -2.18 10.17 12.21
CA TYR A 294 -0.89 10.37 12.86
C TYR A 294 -0.18 9.01 13.06
N THR A 295 1.10 8.91 12.70
CA THR A 295 1.87 7.65 12.62
C THR A 295 1.99 6.84 13.93
N SER A 296 1.45 7.30 15.05
CA SER A 296 1.60 6.65 16.35
C SER A 296 0.41 6.88 17.27
N SER A 297 -0.02 5.81 17.93
CA SER A 297 -1.12 5.85 18.90
C SER A 297 -0.60 5.64 20.32
N GLY A 298 -1.31 6.22 21.29
CA GLY A 298 -0.99 6.13 22.71
C GLY A 298 -1.82 5.08 23.44
N THR A 299 -1.32 4.55 24.56
CA THR A 299 -2.17 3.69 25.40
C THR A 299 -3.32 4.48 26.01
N CYS A 300 -4.51 3.88 26.04
CA CYS A 300 -5.74 4.48 26.58
C CYS A 300 -6.17 5.77 25.88
N ASP A 301 -5.62 6.03 24.70
CA ASP A 301 -6.04 7.11 23.84
C ASP A 301 -7.30 6.67 23.07
N THR A 302 -8.13 7.65 22.74
CA THR A 302 -9.39 7.46 22.01
C THR A 302 -9.66 8.58 21.02
N LYS A 303 -8.73 9.56 20.90
CA LYS A 303 -8.92 10.75 20.07
C LYS A 303 -9.03 10.41 18.58
N GLU A 304 -8.45 9.28 18.14
CA GLU A 304 -8.42 8.83 16.74
C GLU A 304 -9.58 7.85 16.42
N ARG A 305 -10.55 7.66 17.34
CA ARG A 305 -11.78 6.90 17.07
C ARG A 305 -12.71 7.57 16.06
N THR A 306 -12.51 8.85 15.74
CA THR A 306 -13.28 9.62 14.76
C THR A 306 -12.31 10.37 13.86
N LEU A 307 -12.79 10.85 12.71
CA LEU A 307 -11.95 11.56 11.75
C LEU A 307 -11.72 13.02 12.15
N GLY A 308 -10.47 13.46 11.99
CA GLY A 308 -10.12 14.87 11.98
C GLY A 308 -10.44 15.53 10.64
N LYS A 309 -10.27 16.87 10.59
CA LYS A 309 -10.53 17.65 9.38
C LYS A 309 -9.65 17.20 8.22
N GLY A 310 -8.35 16.99 8.47
CA GLY A 310 -7.40 16.49 7.48
C GLY A 310 -7.82 15.16 6.88
N ASP A 311 -8.18 14.21 7.74
CA ASP A 311 -8.62 12.86 7.33
C ASP A 311 -9.87 12.93 6.43
N VAL A 312 -10.86 13.75 6.79
CA VAL A 312 -12.06 13.99 5.96
C VAL A 312 -11.70 14.62 4.60
N LEU A 313 -10.79 15.60 4.57
CA LEU A 313 -10.37 16.24 3.32
C LEU A 313 -9.61 15.27 2.41
N GLY A 314 -8.78 14.40 2.98
CA GLY A 314 -8.08 13.35 2.23
C GLY A 314 -9.06 12.38 1.59
N LEU A 315 -10.07 11.91 2.33
CA LEU A 315 -11.07 10.99 1.79
C LEU A 315 -11.88 11.62 0.64
N ARG A 316 -12.26 12.89 0.76
CA ARG A 316 -12.97 13.63 -0.30
C ARG A 316 -12.11 13.93 -1.53
N ALA A 317 -10.79 13.88 -1.39
CA ALA A 317 -9.89 14.03 -2.52
C ALA A 317 -9.81 12.75 -3.36
N LEU A 318 -10.17 11.60 -2.77
CA LEU A 318 -10.24 10.29 -3.42
C LEU A 318 -11.68 9.99 -3.90
N TYR A 319 -12.67 10.10 -3.01
CA TYR A 319 -14.05 9.64 -3.23
C TYR A 319 -15.08 10.77 -3.29
#